data_AF-A0A1A2PP46-F1
#
_entry.id   AF-A0A1A2PP46-F1
#
_cell.length_a   1.000
_cell.length_b   1.000
_cell.length_c   1.000
_cell.angle_alpha   90.00
_cell.angle_beta   90.00
_cell.angle_gamma   90.00
#
_symmetry.space_group_name_H-M   'P 1'
#
loop_
_entity.id
_entity.type
_entity.pdbx_description
1 polymer ?
#
loop_
_entity_poly.entity_id
_entity_poly.type
_entity_poly.pdbx_seq_one_letter_code
_entity_poly.pdbx_strand_id
1 'polypeptide(L)'
;MHVGDKRVLLRSDVGLLRWGMFAEQVSIPAVNLAEIPLGWTEEQSSGAAVVYLSAYRALTMWEPLKPNSVVLVTGASGGVGVAAVQLAAAMGHTVVALSRSEEKQRHLKELGATFTFNPEDPQWRAGVKDALNGGGVNLAVDTIGGALLPEVIDTMGDSGRLSLVGELGGPVPNFYTGTLFSRWLRIGAMALSYYTPEQHRAGWHDLLGILARSGARPLVDRVFPFEQLPRAFERLADGPMGKVVIEVKP
;
A
#
# COMPACT_ATOMS: atom_id res chain seq x y z
N MET A 1 20.04 -21.66 -1.60
CA MET A 1 19.69 -21.19 -2.96
C MET A 1 20.51 -22.01 -3.93
N HIS A 2 19.87 -22.51 -4.97
CA HIS A 2 20.45 -23.29 -6.05
C HIS A 2 20.11 -22.66 -7.40
N VAL A 3 20.81 -23.06 -8.46
CA VAL A 3 20.47 -22.62 -9.83
C VAL A 3 19.08 -23.14 -10.21
N GLY A 4 18.28 -22.29 -10.87
CA GLY A 4 16.90 -22.61 -11.28
C GLY A 4 15.83 -22.29 -10.23
N ASP A 5 16.23 -21.90 -9.02
CA ASP A 5 15.33 -21.43 -7.97
C ASP A 5 14.61 -20.13 -8.38
N LYS A 6 13.27 -20.16 -8.43
CA LYS A 6 12.47 -18.93 -8.58
C LYS A 6 12.38 -18.19 -7.25
N ARG A 7 12.67 -16.89 -7.27
CA ARG A 7 12.72 -16.05 -6.06
C ARG A 7 12.13 -14.67 -6.34
N VAL A 8 11.66 -14.03 -5.28
CA VAL A 8 11.17 -12.64 -5.30
C VAL A 8 12.15 -11.74 -4.56
N LEU A 9 12.44 -10.57 -5.13
CA LEU A 9 13.24 -9.53 -4.47
C LEU A 9 12.33 -8.71 -3.54
N LEU A 10 12.61 -8.76 -2.22
CA LEU A 10 11.87 -7.99 -1.23
C LEU A 10 12.23 -6.50 -1.26
N ARG A 11 13.52 -6.20 -1.09
CA ARG A 11 14.09 -4.85 -1.20
C ARG A 11 15.61 -4.95 -1.29
N SER A 12 16.23 -4.20 -2.19
CA SER A 12 17.67 -3.89 -2.12
C SER A 12 17.97 -2.54 -2.78
N ASP A 13 19.21 -2.08 -2.67
CA ASP A 13 19.77 -0.91 -3.37
C ASP A 13 19.68 -0.93 -4.91
N VAL A 14 19.30 -2.04 -5.53
CA VAL A 14 19.15 -2.23 -6.99
C VAL A 14 18.00 -1.39 -7.51
N GLY A 15 18.26 -0.65 -8.58
CA GLY A 15 17.31 0.30 -9.17
C GLY A 15 17.22 1.62 -8.40
N LEU A 16 18.08 1.84 -7.41
CA LEU A 16 18.15 3.06 -6.62
C LEU A 16 19.55 3.66 -6.60
N LEU A 17 20.52 2.93 -6.03
CA LEU A 17 21.92 3.37 -5.92
C LEU A 17 22.84 2.69 -6.94
N ARG A 18 22.32 1.67 -7.63
CA ARG A 18 22.97 0.95 -8.74
C ARG A 18 21.93 0.47 -9.74
N TRP A 19 22.41 -0.04 -10.88
CA TRP A 19 21.57 -0.56 -11.97
C TRP A 19 20.46 -1.49 -11.48
N GLY A 20 19.29 -1.37 -12.12
CA GLY A 20 18.03 -1.98 -11.69
C GLY A 20 17.69 -3.30 -12.38
N MET A 21 16.40 -3.67 -12.28
CA MET A 21 15.86 -4.94 -12.81
C MET A 21 15.26 -4.82 -14.22
N PHE A 22 15.44 -3.69 -14.89
CA PHE A 22 15.20 -3.53 -16.33
C PHE A 22 16.39 -4.08 -17.12
N ALA A 23 16.70 -5.35 -16.87
CA ALA A 23 17.83 -6.08 -17.41
C ALA A 23 17.54 -7.59 -17.35
N GLU A 24 18.08 -8.36 -18.30
CA GLU A 24 17.95 -9.82 -18.35
C GLU A 24 18.64 -10.51 -17.16
N GLN A 25 19.68 -9.87 -16.61
CA GLN A 25 20.45 -10.37 -15.48
C GLN A 25 20.80 -9.25 -14.50
N VAL A 26 20.76 -9.55 -13.20
CA VAL A 26 21.13 -8.62 -12.12
C VAL A 26 21.72 -9.38 -10.93
N SER A 27 22.73 -8.81 -10.28
CA SER A 27 23.36 -9.39 -9.09
C SER A 27 22.78 -8.81 -7.80
N ILE A 28 22.17 -9.68 -6.98
CA ILE A 28 21.45 -9.33 -5.76
C ILE A 28 22.02 -10.12 -4.56
N PRO A 29 22.25 -9.48 -3.40
CA PRO A 29 22.55 -10.22 -2.18
C PRO A 29 21.41 -11.17 -1.80
N ALA A 30 21.72 -12.45 -1.56
CA ALA A 30 20.72 -13.48 -1.29
C ALA A 30 19.80 -13.17 -0.09
N VAL A 31 20.28 -12.39 0.88
CA VAL A 31 19.51 -11.95 2.06
C VAL A 31 18.28 -11.12 1.69
N ASN A 32 18.26 -10.49 0.51
CA ASN A 32 17.14 -9.66 0.04
C ASN A 32 16.09 -10.46 -0.74
N LEU A 33 16.31 -11.75 -0.95
CA LEU A 33 15.43 -12.63 -1.70
C LEU A 33 14.53 -13.43 -0.77
N ALA A 34 13.34 -13.75 -1.25
CA ALA A 34 12.41 -14.68 -0.62
C ALA A 34 11.87 -15.69 -1.64
N GLU A 35 11.25 -16.75 -1.14
CA GLU A 35 10.55 -17.72 -1.98
C GLU A 35 9.27 -17.12 -2.57
N ILE A 36 8.93 -17.56 -3.77
CA ILE A 36 7.64 -17.25 -4.38
C ILE A 36 6.57 -18.06 -3.62
N PRO A 37 5.50 -17.43 -3.11
CA PRO A 37 4.44 -18.14 -2.41
C PRO A 37 3.76 -19.17 -3.32
N LEU A 38 3.36 -20.31 -2.73
CA LEU A 38 2.66 -21.34 -3.48
C LEU A 38 1.37 -20.80 -4.12
N GLY A 39 1.22 -21.03 -5.42
CA GLY A 39 0.04 -20.62 -6.18
C GLY A 39 0.02 -19.13 -6.58
N TRP A 40 1.11 -18.39 -6.34
CA TRP A 40 1.30 -17.06 -6.94
C TRP A 40 2.03 -17.19 -8.27
N THR A 41 1.67 -16.35 -9.23
CA THR A 41 2.44 -16.21 -10.47
C THR A 41 3.69 -15.35 -10.25
N GLU A 42 4.61 -15.36 -11.21
CA GLU A 42 5.81 -14.50 -11.15
C GLU A 42 5.43 -13.01 -11.21
N GLU A 43 4.40 -12.66 -11.98
CA GLU A 43 3.88 -11.30 -12.11
C GLU A 43 3.25 -10.84 -10.79
N GLN A 44 2.47 -11.69 -10.13
CA GLN A 44 1.92 -11.40 -8.81
C GLN A 44 3.03 -11.21 -7.77
N SER A 45 4.04 -12.08 -7.79
CA SER A 45 5.14 -12.05 -6.82
C SER A 45 6.01 -10.82 -7.00
N SER A 46 6.43 -10.52 -8.23
CA SER A 46 7.22 -9.34 -8.57
C SER A 46 6.46 -8.03 -8.31
N GLY A 47 5.16 -7.99 -8.59
CA GLY A 47 4.31 -6.85 -8.30
C GLY A 47 4.15 -6.59 -6.79
N ALA A 48 4.09 -7.66 -5.98
CA ALA A 48 3.72 -7.56 -4.58
C ALA A 48 4.83 -7.09 -3.64
N ALA A 49 6.06 -7.56 -3.83
CA ALA A 49 7.10 -7.56 -2.80
C ALA A 49 7.24 -6.24 -2.03
N VAL A 50 7.62 -5.16 -2.72
CA VAL A 50 7.84 -3.85 -2.11
C VAL A 50 6.53 -3.24 -1.60
N VAL A 51 5.44 -3.32 -2.37
CA VAL A 51 4.20 -2.60 -2.03
C VAL A 51 3.43 -3.25 -0.89
N TYR A 52 3.42 -4.58 -0.79
CA TYR A 52 2.82 -5.29 0.34
C TYR A 52 3.66 -5.18 1.60
N LEU A 53 4.99 -5.19 1.50
CA LEU A 53 5.84 -4.91 2.66
C LEU A 53 5.62 -3.49 3.19
N SER A 54 5.55 -2.49 2.29
CA SER A 54 5.24 -1.11 2.66
C SER A 54 3.87 -1.00 3.35
N ALA A 55 2.83 -1.60 2.78
CA ALA A 55 1.50 -1.61 3.37
C ALA A 55 1.47 -2.34 4.73
N TYR A 56 2.10 -3.51 4.82
CA TYR A 56 2.22 -4.25 6.08
C TYR A 56 2.89 -3.40 7.16
N ARG A 57 4.03 -2.78 6.86
CA ARG A 57 4.72 -1.90 7.81
C ARG A 57 3.88 -0.68 8.19
N ALA A 58 3.16 -0.08 7.25
CA ALA A 58 2.27 1.03 7.54
C ALA A 58 1.11 0.63 8.47
N LEU A 59 0.65 -0.63 8.40
CA LEU A 59 -0.39 -1.17 9.27
C LEU A 59 0.15 -1.58 10.66
N THR A 60 1.39 -2.05 10.74
CA THR A 60 1.92 -2.72 11.94
C THR A 60 3.10 -2.03 12.62
N MET A 61 3.54 -0.86 12.17
CA MET A 61 4.61 -0.09 12.84
C MET A 61 4.16 0.51 14.19
N TRP A 62 2.87 0.46 14.48
CA TRP A 62 2.26 0.94 15.71
C TRP A 62 1.94 -0.21 16.66
N GLU A 63 1.45 0.11 17.85
CA GLU A 63 0.81 -0.91 18.69
C GLU A 63 -0.38 -1.59 17.97
N PRO A 64 -0.69 -2.87 18.24
CA PRO A 64 -1.78 -3.55 17.55
C PRO A 64 -3.09 -2.77 17.61
N LEU A 65 -3.78 -2.68 16.46
CA LEU A 65 -5.12 -2.12 16.41
C LEU A 65 -6.09 -3.00 17.20
N LYS A 66 -7.07 -2.37 17.84
CA LYS A 66 -8.16 -3.11 18.47
C LYS A 66 -8.96 -3.87 17.40
N PRO A 67 -9.59 -5.01 17.73
CA PRO A 67 -10.51 -5.67 16.82
C PRO A 67 -11.54 -4.69 16.25
N ASN A 68 -11.87 -4.83 14.95
CA ASN A 68 -12.82 -3.97 14.23
C ASN A 68 -12.45 -2.47 14.18
N SER A 69 -11.17 -2.11 14.37
CA SER A 69 -10.71 -0.74 14.13
C SER A 69 -10.96 -0.31 12.69
N VAL A 70 -11.09 1.00 12.48
CA VAL A 70 -11.27 1.61 11.16
C VAL A 70 -9.93 2.02 10.58
N VAL A 71 -9.63 1.55 9.36
CA VAL A 71 -8.45 1.91 8.58
C VAL A 71 -8.88 2.71 7.36
N LEU A 72 -8.38 3.95 7.22
CA LEU A 72 -8.54 4.75 6.01
C LEU A 72 -7.32 4.61 5.12
N VAL A 73 -7.52 4.42 3.82
CA VAL A 73 -6.44 4.29 2.83
C VAL A 73 -6.60 5.36 1.76
N THR A 74 -5.62 6.25 1.62
CA THR A 74 -5.55 7.17 0.47
C THR A 74 -4.79 6.55 -0.69
N GLY A 75 -4.98 7.09 -1.91
CA GLY A 75 -4.38 6.49 -3.10
C GLY A 75 -4.72 5.02 -3.25
N ALA A 76 -5.91 4.61 -2.80
CA ALA A 76 -6.23 3.22 -2.52
C ALA A 76 -6.13 2.30 -3.74
N SER A 77 -6.27 2.86 -4.94
CA SER A 77 -6.11 2.12 -6.19
C SER A 77 -4.65 1.84 -6.59
N GLY A 78 -3.67 2.51 -6.00
CA GLY A 78 -2.25 2.27 -6.30
C GLY A 78 -1.74 0.97 -5.65
N GLY A 79 -0.51 0.57 -5.97
CA GLY A 79 0.07 -0.69 -5.48
C GLY A 79 0.08 -0.82 -3.94
N VAL A 80 0.52 0.22 -3.22
CA VAL A 80 0.51 0.22 -1.74
C VAL A 80 -0.92 0.32 -1.22
N GLY A 81 -1.77 1.13 -1.84
CA GLY A 81 -3.17 1.29 -1.45
C GLY A 81 -3.96 -0.02 -1.53
N VAL A 82 -3.86 -0.74 -2.65
CA VAL A 82 -4.52 -2.04 -2.84
C VAL A 82 -4.01 -3.04 -1.80
N ALA A 83 -2.71 -3.08 -1.57
CA ALA A 83 -2.12 -3.95 -0.56
C ALA A 83 -2.63 -3.61 0.85
N ALA A 84 -2.73 -2.31 1.19
CA ALA A 84 -3.23 -1.87 2.50
C ALA A 84 -4.72 -2.23 2.69
N VAL A 85 -5.55 -2.07 1.65
CA VAL A 85 -6.96 -2.48 1.68
C VAL A 85 -7.09 -3.98 1.93
N GLN A 86 -6.40 -4.80 1.15
CA GLN A 86 -6.47 -6.26 1.29
C GLN A 86 -5.95 -6.74 2.64
N LEU A 87 -4.81 -6.21 3.10
CA LEU A 87 -4.21 -6.61 4.37
C LEU A 87 -5.06 -6.17 5.56
N ALA A 88 -5.56 -4.92 5.57
CA ALA A 88 -6.42 -4.43 6.64
C ALA A 88 -7.74 -5.22 6.72
N ALA A 89 -8.35 -5.52 5.56
CA ALA A 89 -9.54 -6.37 5.52
C ALA A 89 -9.25 -7.79 6.01
N ALA A 90 -8.14 -8.40 5.59
CA ALA A 90 -7.70 -9.72 6.05
C ALA A 90 -7.32 -9.78 7.54
N MET A 91 -6.97 -8.64 8.14
CA MET A 91 -6.78 -8.47 9.58
C MET A 91 -8.09 -8.28 10.35
N GLY A 92 -9.24 -8.17 9.66
CA GLY A 92 -10.55 -7.99 10.28
C GLY A 92 -10.87 -6.54 10.64
N HIS A 93 -10.28 -5.56 9.94
CA HIS A 93 -10.57 -4.15 10.11
C HIS A 93 -11.63 -3.65 9.14
N THR A 94 -12.35 -2.60 9.54
CA THR A 94 -13.24 -1.85 8.65
C THR A 94 -12.39 -0.94 7.78
N VAL A 95 -12.50 -1.06 6.46
CA VAL A 95 -11.63 -0.34 5.53
C VAL A 95 -12.41 0.75 4.78
N VAL A 96 -11.91 1.98 4.87
CA VAL A 96 -12.39 3.14 4.10
C VAL A 96 -11.35 3.45 3.03
N ALA A 97 -11.70 3.30 1.76
CA ALA A 97 -10.76 3.49 0.64
C ALA A 97 -11.10 4.73 -0.18
N LEU A 98 -10.13 5.63 -0.38
CA LEU A 98 -10.31 6.83 -1.20
C LEU A 98 -9.80 6.60 -2.63
N SER A 99 -10.66 6.82 -3.61
CA SER A 99 -10.31 6.75 -5.03
C SER A 99 -11.20 7.67 -5.88
N ARG A 100 -10.59 8.35 -6.85
CA ARG A 100 -11.28 9.30 -7.75
C ARG A 100 -12.10 8.63 -8.85
N SER A 101 -11.87 7.34 -9.10
CA SER A 101 -12.57 6.60 -10.15
C SER A 101 -13.64 5.71 -9.52
N GLU A 102 -14.90 5.90 -9.92
CA GLU A 102 -16.02 5.09 -9.45
C GLU A 102 -15.83 3.60 -9.80
N GLU A 103 -15.29 3.30 -10.99
CA GLU A 103 -14.93 1.93 -11.38
C GLU A 103 -13.93 1.31 -10.41
N LYS A 104 -12.86 2.04 -10.08
CA LYS A 104 -11.86 1.55 -9.12
C LYS A 104 -12.41 1.46 -7.71
N GLN A 105 -13.36 2.31 -7.32
CA GLN A 105 -14.06 2.19 -6.04
C GLN A 105 -14.84 0.87 -5.96
N ARG A 106 -15.56 0.49 -7.03
CA ARG A 106 -16.23 -0.82 -7.07
C ARG A 106 -15.24 -1.97 -6.90
N HIS A 107 -14.12 -1.91 -7.62
CA HIS A 107 -13.07 -2.93 -7.49
C HIS A 107 -12.44 -2.96 -6.09
N LEU A 108 -12.24 -1.80 -5.45
CA LEU A 108 -11.75 -1.72 -4.07
C LEU A 108 -12.69 -2.42 -3.08
N LYS A 109 -14.01 -2.36 -3.28
CA LYS A 109 -14.97 -3.11 -2.47
C LYS A 109 -14.81 -4.62 -2.63
N GLU A 110 -14.61 -5.09 -3.86
CA GLU A 110 -14.32 -6.51 -4.14
C GLU A 110 -13.03 -6.99 -3.44
N LEU A 111 -12.07 -6.09 -3.26
CA LEU A 111 -10.79 -6.35 -2.58
C LEU A 111 -10.85 -6.23 -1.05
N GLY A 112 -12.01 -5.88 -0.48
CA GLY A 112 -12.24 -5.83 0.97
C GLY A 112 -12.47 -4.43 1.55
N ALA A 113 -12.55 -3.37 0.73
CA ALA A 113 -12.98 -2.07 1.22
C ALA A 113 -14.44 -2.13 1.69
N THR A 114 -14.71 -1.74 2.93
CA THR A 114 -16.07 -1.65 3.47
C THR A 114 -16.80 -0.44 2.89
N PHE A 115 -16.09 0.70 2.83
CA PHE A 115 -16.60 1.95 2.28
C PHE A 115 -15.63 2.54 1.27
N THR A 116 -16.16 3.26 0.29
CA THR A 116 -15.36 3.97 -0.70
C THR A 116 -15.89 5.38 -0.90
N PHE A 117 -14.98 6.33 -1.07
CA PHE A 117 -15.34 7.73 -1.32
C PHE A 117 -14.43 8.33 -2.38
N ASN A 118 -14.97 9.31 -3.12
CA ASN A 118 -14.17 10.15 -4.00
C ASN A 118 -13.59 11.33 -3.20
N PRO A 119 -12.26 11.47 -3.05
CA PRO A 119 -11.68 12.61 -2.33
C PRO A 119 -11.89 13.96 -3.02
N GLU A 120 -12.36 14.00 -4.28
CA GLU A 120 -12.75 15.24 -4.97
C GLU A 120 -14.18 15.69 -4.64
N ASP A 121 -14.99 14.84 -3.99
CA ASP A 121 -16.32 15.22 -3.53
C ASP A 121 -16.20 16.01 -2.22
N PRO A 122 -16.62 17.29 -2.16
CA PRO A 122 -16.49 18.10 -0.94
C PRO A 122 -17.22 17.52 0.29
N GLN A 123 -18.16 16.59 0.11
CA GLN A 123 -18.90 15.93 1.19
C GLN A 123 -18.28 14.60 1.64
N TRP A 124 -17.15 14.16 1.06
CA TRP A 124 -16.59 12.84 1.34
C TRP A 124 -16.29 12.63 2.84
N ARG A 125 -15.80 13.67 3.54
CA ARG A 125 -15.50 13.60 4.99
C ARG A 125 -16.76 13.41 5.83
N ALA A 126 -17.85 14.11 5.47
CA ALA A 126 -19.14 13.94 6.11
C ALA A 126 -19.67 12.52 5.85
N GLY A 127 -19.55 12.04 4.61
CA GLY A 127 -19.89 10.67 4.25
C GLY A 127 -19.12 9.61 5.04
N VAL A 128 -17.81 9.81 5.30
CA VAL A 128 -17.02 8.94 6.17
C VAL A 128 -17.59 8.94 7.59
N LYS A 129 -17.84 10.12 8.17
CA LYS A 129 -18.38 10.25 9.53
C LYS A 129 -19.74 9.54 9.65
N ASP A 130 -20.61 9.71 8.66
CA ASP A 130 -21.94 9.09 8.65
C ASP A 130 -21.84 7.57 8.50
N ALA A 131 -20.99 7.08 7.58
CA ALA A 131 -20.74 5.65 7.41
C ALA A 131 -20.16 4.97 8.66
N LEU A 132 -19.43 5.72 9.48
CA LEU A 132 -18.87 5.27 10.75
C LEU A 132 -19.79 5.56 11.96
N ASN A 133 -21.03 5.99 11.74
CA ASN A 133 -22.00 6.35 12.78
C ASN A 133 -21.45 7.35 13.82
N GLY A 134 -20.72 8.36 13.34
CA GLY A 134 -20.06 9.36 14.18
C GLY A 134 -18.73 8.91 14.80
N GLY A 135 -18.31 7.67 14.57
CA GLY A 135 -16.97 7.19 14.90
C GLY A 135 -15.89 7.84 14.03
N GLY A 136 -14.62 7.63 14.40
CA GLY A 136 -13.47 8.18 13.68
C GLY A 136 -12.50 7.10 13.23
N VAL A 137 -11.62 7.47 12.29
CA VAL A 137 -10.57 6.60 11.77
C VAL A 137 -9.52 6.33 12.86
N ASN A 138 -9.16 5.07 13.08
CA ASN A 138 -8.15 4.68 14.06
C ASN A 138 -6.73 4.69 13.47
N LEU A 139 -6.62 4.33 12.20
CA LEU A 139 -5.37 4.36 11.44
C LEU A 139 -5.61 4.87 10.02
N ALA A 140 -4.88 5.88 9.59
CA ALA A 140 -4.78 6.27 8.19
C ALA A 140 -3.48 5.74 7.59
N VAL A 141 -3.55 5.08 6.43
CA VAL A 141 -2.41 4.77 5.57
C VAL A 141 -2.46 5.74 4.40
N ASP A 142 -1.58 6.73 4.44
CA ASP A 142 -1.57 7.82 3.49
C ASP A 142 -0.41 7.70 2.49
N THR A 143 -0.72 7.57 1.20
CA THR A 143 0.28 7.51 0.12
C THR A 143 0.31 8.79 -0.72
N ILE A 144 -0.54 9.77 -0.39
CA ILE A 144 -0.77 10.96 -1.21
C ILE A 144 -0.12 12.19 -0.59
N GLY A 145 -0.31 12.46 0.70
CA GLY A 145 0.15 13.69 1.32
C GLY A 145 -0.55 14.93 0.75
N GLY A 146 0.21 16.01 0.57
CA GLY A 146 -0.27 17.23 -0.08
C GLY A 146 -1.50 17.85 0.56
N ALA A 147 -2.38 18.41 -0.28
CA ALA A 147 -3.61 19.07 0.14
C ALA A 147 -4.69 18.12 0.70
N LEU A 148 -4.56 16.81 0.47
CA LEU A 148 -5.50 15.81 0.99
C LEU A 148 -5.22 15.46 2.46
N LEU A 149 -3.97 15.56 2.90
CA LEU A 149 -3.57 15.15 4.26
C LEU A 149 -4.36 15.84 5.39
N PRO A 150 -4.61 17.18 5.37
CA PRO A 150 -5.41 17.84 6.40
C PRO A 150 -6.83 17.27 6.47
N GLU A 151 -7.42 16.98 5.31
CA GLU A 151 -8.77 16.42 5.23
C GLU A 151 -8.84 15.00 5.79
N VAL A 152 -7.79 14.20 5.58
CA VAL A 152 -7.65 12.87 6.21
C VAL A 152 -7.54 13.01 7.72
N ILE A 153 -6.72 13.95 8.22
CA ILE A 153 -6.57 14.23 9.65
C ILE A 153 -7.92 14.60 10.28
N ASP A 154 -8.78 15.33 9.59
CA ASP A 154 -10.11 15.69 10.10
C ASP A 154 -11.01 14.46 10.35
N THR A 155 -10.86 13.38 9.58
CA THR A 155 -11.63 12.13 9.78
C THR A 155 -11.15 11.25 10.93
N MET A 156 -9.98 11.56 11.51
CA MET A 156 -9.37 10.75 12.57
C MET A 156 -10.19 10.80 13.87
N GLY A 157 -10.32 9.65 14.52
CA GLY A 157 -10.80 9.56 15.89
C GLY A 157 -9.70 9.86 16.91
N ASP A 158 -10.08 9.98 18.18
CA ASP A 158 -9.14 10.18 19.28
C ASP A 158 -8.09 9.06 19.35
N SER A 159 -6.86 9.43 19.72
CA SER A 159 -5.68 8.57 19.74
C SER A 159 -5.32 7.92 18.39
N GLY A 160 -5.89 8.43 17.31
CA GLY A 160 -5.67 7.97 15.95
C GLY A 160 -4.22 8.11 15.49
N ARG A 161 -3.84 7.26 14.53
CA ARG A 161 -2.48 7.20 13.97
C ARG A 161 -2.52 7.43 12.47
N LEU A 162 -1.52 8.09 11.94
CA LEU A 162 -1.35 8.27 10.50
C LEU A 162 0.03 7.77 10.08
N SER A 163 0.04 6.75 9.24
CA SER A 163 1.23 6.24 8.56
C SER A 163 1.39 7.00 7.24
N LEU A 164 2.36 7.90 7.18
CA LEU A 164 2.71 8.62 5.96
C LEU A 164 3.70 7.78 5.15
N VAL A 165 3.26 7.25 4.02
CA VAL A 165 3.99 6.29 3.17
C VAL A 165 4.55 6.95 1.92
N GLY A 166 3.90 7.99 1.42
CA GLY A 166 4.28 8.66 0.18
C GLY A 166 3.76 10.09 0.09
N GLU A 167 4.25 10.82 -0.91
CA GLU A 167 4.01 12.25 -1.11
C GLU A 167 3.65 12.54 -2.58
N LEU A 168 2.76 11.72 -3.17
CA LEU A 168 2.35 11.89 -4.58
C LEU A 168 1.67 13.23 -4.85
N GLY A 169 1.01 13.81 -3.86
CA GLY A 169 0.37 15.12 -3.88
C GLY A 169 1.30 16.29 -3.55
N GLY A 170 2.60 16.02 -3.34
CA GLY A 170 3.59 17.04 -2.99
C GLY A 170 3.46 17.57 -1.54
N PRO A 171 4.06 18.73 -1.25
CA PRO A 171 4.15 19.24 0.10
C PRO A 171 2.78 19.60 0.67
N VAL A 172 2.62 19.36 1.97
CA VAL A 172 1.40 19.74 2.70
C VAL A 172 1.35 21.26 2.82
N PRO A 173 0.29 21.94 2.32
CA PRO A 173 0.27 23.40 2.27
C PRO A 173 0.15 24.04 3.66
N ASN A 174 -0.80 23.55 4.47
CA ASN A 174 -0.97 23.91 5.88
C ASN A 174 -1.92 22.91 6.54
N PHE A 175 -1.84 22.78 7.86
CA PHE A 175 -2.89 22.17 8.68
C PHE A 175 -2.83 22.72 10.10
N TYR A 176 -3.96 22.70 10.82
CA TYR A 176 -4.03 23.19 12.19
C TYR A 176 -3.42 22.16 13.15
N THR A 177 -2.20 22.38 13.62
CA THR A 177 -1.52 21.44 14.55
C THR A 177 -2.27 21.23 15.86
N GLY A 178 -3.18 22.14 16.21
CA GLY A 178 -4.06 21.98 17.37
C GLY A 178 -4.95 20.74 17.34
N THR A 179 -5.28 20.21 16.16
CA THR A 179 -6.00 18.93 16.06
C THR A 179 -5.17 17.75 16.57
N LEU A 180 -3.83 17.84 16.57
CA LEU A 180 -2.99 16.73 17.01
C LEU A 180 -3.05 16.55 18.52
N PHE A 181 -2.81 17.61 19.29
CA PHE A 181 -2.82 17.48 20.75
C PHE A 181 -4.24 17.38 21.33
N SER A 182 -5.25 18.00 20.70
CA SER A 182 -6.63 17.92 21.18
C SER A 182 -7.25 16.52 21.05
N ARG A 183 -6.85 15.75 20.03
CA ARG A 183 -7.31 14.36 19.80
C ARG A 183 -6.22 13.31 20.05
N TRP A 184 -5.07 13.70 20.61
CA TRP A 184 -3.92 12.80 20.83
C TRP A 184 -3.47 12.04 19.57
N LEU A 185 -3.45 12.70 18.42
CA LEU A 185 -3.08 12.07 17.15
C LEU A 185 -1.56 11.91 17.05
N ARG A 186 -1.13 10.83 16.37
CA ARG A 186 0.28 10.58 16.04
C ARG A 186 0.45 10.44 14.53
N ILE A 187 1.48 11.07 14.00
CA ILE A 187 1.88 10.96 12.59
C ILE A 187 3.28 10.33 12.55
N GLY A 188 3.46 9.28 11.75
CA GLY A 188 4.72 8.57 11.60
C GLY A 188 5.03 8.31 10.14
N ALA A 189 6.27 8.61 9.74
CA ALA A 189 6.76 8.30 8.42
C ALA A 189 7.09 6.81 8.32
N MET A 190 6.61 6.16 7.26
CA MET A 190 6.93 4.78 6.92
C MET A 190 7.81 4.76 5.69
N ALA A 191 9.07 4.40 5.87
CA ALA A 191 10.02 4.22 4.78
C ALA A 191 10.65 2.84 4.88
N LEU A 192 10.43 2.01 3.86
CA LEU A 192 10.87 0.61 3.85
C LEU A 192 12.40 0.47 3.95
N SER A 193 13.16 1.51 3.61
CA SER A 193 14.62 1.57 3.70
C SER A 193 15.18 1.54 5.12
N TYR A 194 14.37 1.85 6.14
CA TYR A 194 14.79 1.80 7.55
C TYR A 194 14.69 0.41 8.18
N TYR A 195 14.25 -0.59 7.40
CA TYR A 195 14.13 -1.97 7.86
C TYR A 195 15.27 -2.82 7.27
N THR A 196 15.79 -3.73 8.08
CA THR A 196 16.84 -4.66 7.65
C THR A 196 16.29 -5.77 6.74
N PRO A 197 17.14 -6.46 5.96
CA PRO A 197 16.70 -7.61 5.16
C PRO A 197 16.00 -8.70 5.99
N GLU A 198 16.45 -8.95 7.22
CA GLU A 198 15.82 -9.90 8.16
C GLU A 198 14.42 -9.44 8.53
N GLN A 199 14.23 -8.14 8.78
CA GLN A 199 12.92 -7.57 9.05
C GLN A 199 12.02 -7.61 7.81
N HIS A 200 12.55 -7.41 6.59
CA HIS A 200 11.76 -7.59 5.37
C HIS A 200 11.31 -9.04 5.22
N ARG A 201 12.19 -10.01 5.45
CA ARG A 201 11.86 -11.44 5.37
C ARG A 201 10.81 -11.86 6.41
N ALA A 202 10.96 -11.41 7.66
CA ALA A 202 9.98 -11.66 8.70
C ALA A 202 8.62 -11.05 8.34
N GLY A 203 8.60 -9.78 7.92
CA GLY A 203 7.36 -9.12 7.49
C GLY A 203 6.72 -9.76 6.27
N TRP A 204 7.53 -10.26 5.33
CA TRP A 204 7.05 -11.02 4.17
C TRP A 204 6.37 -12.32 4.61
N HIS A 205 7.00 -13.06 5.53
CA HIS A 205 6.40 -14.28 6.08
C HIS A 205 5.05 -14.00 6.76
N ASP A 206 4.99 -12.98 7.62
CA ASP A 206 3.78 -12.63 8.36
C ASP A 206 2.64 -12.22 7.41
N LEU A 207 2.93 -11.35 6.43
CA LEU A 207 1.91 -10.87 5.50
C LEU A 207 1.40 -11.96 4.57
N LEU A 208 2.23 -12.94 4.19
CA LEU A 208 1.78 -14.10 3.45
C LEU A 208 0.83 -14.96 4.27
N GLY A 209 1.10 -15.13 5.57
CA GLY A 209 0.18 -15.78 6.49
C GLY A 209 -1.18 -15.07 6.57
N ILE A 210 -1.18 -13.73 6.54
CA ILE A 210 -2.41 -12.91 6.53
C ILE A 210 -3.19 -13.11 5.22
N LEU A 211 -2.54 -12.97 4.06
CA LEU A 211 -3.19 -13.12 2.75
C LEU A 211 -3.68 -14.55 2.51
N ALA A 212 -2.96 -15.56 3.00
CA ALA A 212 -3.36 -16.95 2.89
C ALA A 212 -4.69 -17.23 3.60
N ARG A 213 -4.93 -16.60 4.77
CA ARG A 213 -6.19 -16.77 5.52
C ARG A 213 -7.40 -16.15 4.82
N SER A 214 -7.22 -15.05 4.11
CA SER A 214 -8.30 -14.40 3.35
C SER A 214 -8.45 -14.95 1.93
N GLY A 215 -7.49 -15.74 1.44
CA GLY A 215 -7.41 -16.13 0.04
C GLY A 215 -7.02 -15.00 -0.90
N ALA A 216 -6.72 -13.80 -0.38
CA ALA A 216 -6.36 -12.64 -1.19
C ALA A 216 -5.10 -12.90 -2.03
N ARG A 217 -5.04 -12.24 -3.19
CA ARG A 217 -3.92 -12.29 -4.12
C ARG A 217 -3.51 -10.89 -4.54
N PRO A 218 -2.22 -10.65 -4.83
CA PRO A 218 -1.76 -9.39 -5.39
C PRO A 218 -2.47 -9.06 -6.69
N LEU A 219 -2.81 -7.77 -6.83
CA LEU A 219 -3.43 -7.26 -8.05
C LEU A 219 -2.38 -6.68 -9.01
N VAL A 220 -2.28 -7.31 -10.18
CA VAL A 220 -1.52 -6.80 -11.32
C VAL A 220 -2.52 -6.15 -12.27
N ASP A 221 -2.33 -4.86 -12.53
CA ASP A 221 -3.12 -4.08 -13.49
C ASP A 221 -2.87 -4.55 -14.93
N ARG A 222 -1.58 -4.66 -15.27
CA ARG A 222 -1.13 -5.01 -16.61
C ARG A 222 0.31 -5.47 -16.60
N VAL A 223 0.60 -6.39 -17.50
CA VAL A 223 1.95 -6.84 -17.83
C VAL A 223 2.29 -6.28 -19.21
N PHE A 224 3.45 -5.64 -19.33
CA PHE A 224 3.98 -5.15 -20.60
C PHE A 224 5.29 -5.88 -20.91
N PRO A 225 5.55 -6.24 -22.17
CA PRO A 225 6.87 -6.71 -22.57
C PRO A 225 7.87 -5.54 -22.48
N PHE A 226 9.16 -5.85 -22.28
CA PHE A 226 10.21 -4.86 -22.09
C PHE A 226 10.28 -3.78 -23.20
N GLU A 227 10.00 -4.15 -24.45
CA GLU A 227 10.00 -3.23 -25.59
C GLU A 227 8.92 -2.14 -25.50
N GLN A 228 7.90 -2.35 -24.66
CA GLN A 228 6.82 -1.39 -24.41
C GLN A 228 7.01 -0.61 -23.11
N LEU A 229 8.25 -0.51 -22.61
CA LEU A 229 8.57 0.21 -21.38
C LEU A 229 7.98 1.64 -21.33
N PRO A 230 8.03 2.48 -22.40
CA PRO A 230 7.38 3.79 -22.38
C PRO A 230 5.87 3.72 -22.11
N ARG A 231 5.16 2.78 -22.75
CA ARG A 231 3.71 2.59 -22.57
C ARG A 231 3.36 2.12 -21.17
N ALA A 232 4.23 1.33 -20.54
CA ALA A 232 4.05 0.92 -19.16
C ALA A 232 4.17 2.10 -18.19
N PHE A 233 5.08 3.05 -18.45
CA PHE A 233 5.20 4.28 -17.68
C PHE A 233 4.03 5.24 -17.91
N GLU A 234 3.51 5.35 -19.14
CA GLU A 234 2.26 6.07 -19.42
C GLU A 234 1.11 5.48 -18.60
N ARG A 235 0.94 4.14 -18.62
CA ARG A 235 -0.09 3.46 -17.83
C ARG A 235 0.08 3.70 -16.32
N LEU A 236 1.32 3.75 -15.83
CA LEU A 236 1.62 4.06 -14.44
C LEU A 236 1.21 5.51 -14.09
N ALA A 237 1.47 6.47 -14.98
CA ALA A 237 1.12 7.88 -14.80
C ALA A 237 -0.40 8.10 -14.80
N ASP A 238 -1.16 7.33 -15.60
CA ASP A 238 -2.63 7.38 -15.64
C ASP A 238 -3.31 6.87 -14.34
N GLY A 239 -2.52 6.36 -13.40
CA GLY A 239 -3.02 5.71 -12.21
C GLY A 239 -3.50 4.29 -12.56
N PRO A 240 -2.71 3.24 -12.31
CA PRO A 240 -3.16 1.87 -12.47
C PRO A 240 -4.13 1.46 -11.36
N MET A 241 -4.70 0.26 -11.47
CA MET A 241 -5.34 -0.45 -10.37
C MET A 241 -4.40 -1.56 -9.88
N GLY A 242 -3.64 -1.30 -8.82
CA GLY A 242 -2.57 -2.17 -8.34
C GLY A 242 -1.24 -1.91 -9.06
N LYS A 243 -0.65 -2.95 -9.64
CA LYS A 243 0.74 -2.91 -10.17
C LYS A 243 0.83 -3.08 -11.68
N VAL A 244 1.62 -2.21 -12.31
CA VAL A 244 2.15 -2.44 -13.65
C VAL A 244 3.43 -3.26 -13.53
N VAL A 245 3.53 -4.33 -14.32
CA VAL A 245 4.67 -5.27 -14.35
C VAL A 245 5.31 -5.21 -15.73
N ILE A 246 6.64 -5.29 -15.76
CA ILE A 246 7.40 -5.46 -16.99
C ILE A 246 7.90 -6.89 -17.06
N GLU A 247 7.57 -7.58 -18.15
CA GLU A 247 8.13 -8.88 -18.49
C GLU A 247 9.47 -8.66 -19.18
N VAL A 248 10.53 -9.15 -18.57
CA VAL A 248 11.88 -9.19 -19.16
C VAL A 248 12.21 -10.65 -19.44
N LYS A 249 12.50 -10.96 -20.70
CA LYS A 249 12.92 -12.30 -21.12
C LYS A 249 14.42 -12.28 -21.41
N PRO A 250 15.19 -13.28 -20.96
CA PRO A 250 16.55 -13.51 -21.42
C PRO A 250 16.60 -14.02 -22.86
#